data_AF-A0A5N7RTL4-F1
#
_entry.id   AF-A0A5N7RTL4-F1
#
_cell.length_a   1.000
_cell.length_b   1.000
_cell.length_c   1.000
_cell.angle_alpha   90.00
_cell.angle_beta   90.00
_cell.angle_gamma   90.00
#
_symmetry.space_group_name_H-M   'P 1'
#
loop_
_entity.id
_entity.type
_entity.pdbx_description
1 polymer ?
#
loop_
_entity_poly.entity_id
_entity_poly.type
_entity_poly.pdbx_seq_one_letter_code
_entity_poly.pdbx_strand_id
1 'polypeptide(L)'
;MAEAKKLSVAEALEQAELIEGTLDRFEQTAPHAVEALGGRDALAACSEMTCIGPMPRLDVATWAGMSREFQERREWEARGNTRGTS
;
A
#
# COMPACT_ATOMS: atom_id res chain seq x y z
N MET A 1 18.47 -16.99 -12.97
CA MET A 1 18.26 -15.86 -12.04
C MET A 1 18.53 -14.60 -12.85
N ALA A 2 17.55 -13.71 -13.01
CA ALA A 2 17.77 -12.47 -13.76
C ALA A 2 18.87 -11.66 -13.08
N GLU A 3 19.84 -11.17 -13.84
CA GLU A 3 20.89 -10.31 -13.31
C GLU A 3 20.25 -9.05 -12.74
N ALA A 4 20.54 -8.73 -11.47
CA ALA A 4 19.99 -7.54 -10.84
C ALA A 4 20.43 -6.31 -11.64
N LYS A 5 19.46 -5.56 -12.18
CA LYS A 5 19.74 -4.33 -12.93
C LYS A 5 20.55 -3.39 -12.02
N LYS A 6 21.74 -3.01 -12.45
CA LYS A 6 22.56 -2.02 -11.75
C LYS A 6 21.93 -0.65 -11.98
N LEU A 7 21.34 -0.08 -10.93
CA LEU A 7 20.78 1.26 -10.92
C LEU A 7 21.87 2.27 -10.59
N SER A 8 21.78 3.46 -11.19
CA SER A 8 22.47 4.64 -10.65
C SER A 8 21.90 4.99 -9.27
N VAL A 9 22.64 5.81 -8.49
CA VAL A 9 22.18 6.27 -7.18
C VAL A 9 20.83 7.00 -7.29
N ALA A 10 20.66 7.83 -8.31
CA ALA A 10 19.41 8.56 -8.54
C ALA A 10 18.24 7.60 -8.80
N GLU A 11 18.42 6.61 -9.69
CA GLU A 11 17.39 5.60 -9.98
C GLU A 11 17.06 4.74 -8.75
N ALA A 12 18.07 4.41 -7.93
CA ALA A 12 17.88 3.65 -6.71
C ALA A 12 17.05 4.43 -5.67
N LEU A 13 17.31 5.73 -5.52
CA LEU A 13 16.55 6.61 -4.62
C LEU A 13 15.11 6.79 -5.10
N GLU A 14 14.91 7.05 -6.40
CA GLU A 14 13.57 7.16 -6.98
C GLU A 14 12.76 5.87 -6.77
N GLN A 15 13.39 4.71 -6.97
CA GLN A 15 12.73 3.43 -6.74
C GLN A 15 12.42 3.19 -5.26
N ALA A 16 13.32 3.60 -4.34
CA ALA A 16 13.09 3.51 -2.90
C ALA A 16 11.90 4.39 -2.46
N GLU A 17 11.84 5.65 -2.92
CA GLU A 17 10.71 6.55 -2.64
C GLU A 17 9.38 5.98 -3.15
N LEU A 18 9.39 5.36 -4.33
CA LEU A 18 8.20 4.71 -4.88
C LEU A 18 7.75 3.51 -4.03
N ILE A 19 8.70 2.71 -3.54
CA ILE A 19 8.41 1.56 -2.67
C ILE A 19 7.82 2.05 -1.34
N GLU A 20 8.51 2.95 -0.65
CA GLU A 20 8.09 3.45 0.65
C GLU A 20 6.74 4.16 0.57
N GLY A 21 6.57 5.05 -0.41
CA GLY A 21 5.31 5.78 -0.58
C GLY A 21 4.12 4.88 -0.93
N THR A 22 4.34 3.75 -1.59
CA THR A 22 3.25 2.80 -1.90
C THR A 22 2.90 1.92 -0.71
N LEU A 23 3.90 1.42 0.03
CA LEU A 23 3.66 0.67 1.27
C LEU A 23 2.98 1.55 2.33
N ASP A 24 3.39 2.82 2.45
CA ASP A 24 2.73 3.80 3.32
C ASP A 24 1.25 3.97 2.99
N ARG A 25 0.90 4.03 1.71
CA ARG A 25 -0.50 4.17 1.29
C ARG A 25 -1.33 2.94 1.69
N PHE A 26 -0.79 1.74 1.53
CA PHE A 26 -1.49 0.53 1.99
C PHE A 26 -1.70 0.56 3.51
N GLU A 27 -0.69 0.93 4.29
CA GLU A 27 -0.82 1.05 5.75
C GLU A 27 -1.80 2.14 6.17
N GLN A 28 -1.85 3.28 5.48
CA GLN A 28 -2.78 4.36 5.79
C GLN A 28 -4.23 4.01 5.44
N THR A 29 -4.43 3.28 4.33
CA THR A 29 -5.76 2.99 3.78
C THR A 29 -6.38 1.71 4.33
N ALA A 30 -5.57 0.74 4.74
CA ALA A 30 -6.04 -0.53 5.28
C ALA A 30 -5.14 -1.06 6.42
N PRO A 31 -4.89 -0.28 7.50
CA PRO A 31 -3.97 -0.66 8.56
C PRO A 31 -4.33 -1.97 9.25
N HIS A 32 -5.62 -2.27 9.46
CA HIS A 32 -6.01 -3.52 10.12
C HIS A 32 -5.75 -4.73 9.23
N ALA A 33 -5.99 -4.60 7.93
CA ALA A 33 -5.67 -5.66 6.98
C ALA A 33 -4.15 -5.85 6.82
N VAL A 34 -3.35 -4.77 6.86
CA VAL A 34 -1.88 -4.88 6.85
C VAL A 34 -1.35 -5.52 8.13
N GLU A 35 -1.90 -5.15 9.29
CA GLU A 35 -1.56 -5.79 10.57
C GLU A 35 -1.89 -7.30 10.54
N ALA A 36 -3.06 -7.67 10.01
CA ALA A 36 -3.47 -9.07 9.86
C ALA A 36 -2.57 -9.87 8.90
N LEU A 37 -1.93 -9.22 7.93
CA LEU A 37 -0.92 -9.82 7.06
C LEU A 37 0.43 -10.06 7.75
N GLY A 38 0.63 -9.51 8.95
CA GLY A 38 1.92 -9.54 9.66
C GLY A 38 2.69 -8.22 9.59
N GLY A 39 2.03 -7.12 9.20
CA GLY A 39 2.61 -5.78 9.14
C GLY A 39 3.28 -5.44 7.82
N ARG A 40 3.93 -4.27 7.79
CA ARG A 40 4.58 -3.69 6.60
C ARG A 40 5.56 -4.64 5.91
N ASP A 41 6.40 -5.30 6.69
CA ASP A 41 7.45 -6.16 6.15
C ASP A 41 6.87 -7.38 5.43
N ALA A 42 5.79 -7.95 5.97
CA ALA A 42 5.07 -9.05 5.34
C ALA A 42 4.39 -8.59 4.04
N LEU A 43 3.80 -7.39 4.04
CA LEU A 43 3.24 -6.76 2.84
C LEU A 43 4.32 -6.51 1.77
N ALA A 44 5.48 -5.99 2.16
CA ALA A 44 6.60 -5.75 1.25
C ALA A 44 7.14 -7.08 0.66
N ALA A 45 7.29 -8.10 1.50
CA ALA A 45 7.81 -9.41 1.10
C ALA A 45 6.88 -10.15 0.11
N CYS A 46 5.57 -9.90 0.17
CA CYS A 46 4.61 -10.49 -0.77
C CYS A 46 4.30 -9.59 -1.99
N SER A 47 4.99 -8.45 -2.12
CA SER A 47 4.76 -7.50 -3.20
C SER A 47 5.72 -7.66 -4.37
N GLU A 48 5.21 -7.40 -5.57
CA GLU A 48 6.01 -7.34 -6.79
C GLU A 48 6.01 -5.92 -7.36
N MET A 49 7.17 -5.48 -7.85
CA MET A 49 7.30 -4.16 -8.47
C MET A 49 6.48 -4.06 -9.77
N THR A 50 5.65 -3.02 -9.85
CA THR A 50 4.88 -2.65 -11.05
C THR A 50 5.21 -1.21 -11.46
N CYS A 51 4.61 -0.71 -12.55
CA CYS A 51 4.78 0.68 -13.00
C CYS A 51 4.23 1.73 -12.02
N ILE A 52 3.45 1.33 -11.01
CA ILE A 52 2.91 2.22 -9.97
C ILE A 52 3.51 1.94 -8.58
N GLY A 53 4.56 1.12 -8.52
CA GLY A 53 5.19 0.68 -7.28
C GLY A 53 4.88 -0.78 -6.91
N PRO A 54 5.26 -1.22 -5.70
CA PRO A 54 5.02 -2.59 -5.23
C PRO A 54 3.52 -2.87 -5.10
N MET A 55 3.06 -3.95 -5.72
CA MET A 55 1.68 -4.42 -5.63
C MET A 55 1.66 -5.79 -4.92
N PRO A 56 0.91 -5.95 -3.82
CA PRO A 56 0.92 -7.19 -3.05
C PRO A 56 0.20 -8.32 -3.81
N ARG A 57 0.81 -9.51 -3.82
CA ARG A 57 0.25 -10.72 -4.43
C ARG A 57 -0.61 -11.46 -3.42
N LEU A 58 -1.82 -10.95 -3.23
CA LEU A 58 -2.77 -11.45 -2.23
C LEU A 58 -3.87 -12.29 -2.88
N ASP A 59 -4.53 -13.12 -2.07
CA ASP A 59 -5.76 -13.78 -2.47
C ASP A 59 -6.94 -12.80 -2.52
N VAL A 60 -8.05 -13.26 -3.09
CA VAL A 60 -9.26 -12.44 -3.29
C VAL A 60 -9.85 -11.99 -1.96
N ALA A 61 -9.82 -12.85 -0.93
CA ALA A 61 -10.44 -12.56 0.36
C ALA A 61 -9.69 -11.42 1.09
N THR A 62 -8.36 -11.46 1.06
CA THR A 62 -7.49 -10.43 1.63
C THR A 62 -7.65 -9.12 0.87
N TRP A 63 -7.66 -9.16 -0.46
CA TRP A 63 -7.92 -7.97 -1.28
C TRP A 63 -9.29 -7.34 -0.98
N ALA A 64 -10.33 -8.16 -0.81
CA ALA A 64 -11.65 -7.68 -0.44
C ALA A 64 -11.68 -7.06 0.96
N GLY A 65 -10.94 -7.65 1.91
CA GLY A 65 -10.76 -7.12 3.26
C GLY A 65 -10.13 -5.73 3.27
N MET A 66 -8.99 -5.57 2.58
CA MET A 66 -8.30 -4.27 2.42
C MET A 66 -9.22 -3.24 1.74
N SER A 67 -9.89 -3.64 0.67
CA SER A 67 -10.76 -2.75 -0.10
C SER A 67 -11.94 -2.25 0.74
N ARG A 68 -12.53 -3.13 1.56
CA ARG A 68 -13.62 -2.75 2.47
C ARG A 68 -13.15 -1.72 3.49
N GLU A 69 -12.02 -1.97 4.15
CA GLU A 69 -11.46 -1.03 5.14
C GLU A 69 -11.19 0.35 4.52
N PHE A 70 -10.60 0.39 3.33
CA PHE A 70 -10.38 1.64 2.61
C PHE A 70 -11.68 2.40 2.34
N GLN A 71 -12.73 1.72 1.88
CA GLN A 71 -14.02 2.37 1.63
C GLN A 71 -14.67 2.88 2.91
N GLU A 72 -14.64 2.09 3.99
CA GLU A 72 -15.18 2.50 5.30
C GLU A 72 -14.51 3.77 5.82
N ARG A 73 -13.18 3.87 5.70
CA ARG A 73 -12.40 5.07 6.06
C ARG A 73 -12.78 6.26 5.20
N ARG A 74 -12.83 6.07 3.88
CA ARG A 74 -13.21 7.13 2.93
C ARG A 74 -14.62 7.66 3.19
N GLU A 75 -15.57 6.79 3.48
CA GLU A 75 -16.93 7.18 3.84
C GLU A 75 -16.99 7.89 5.20
N TRP A 76 -16.16 7.48 6.15
CA TRP A 76 -16.05 8.16 7.44
C TRP A 76 -15.51 9.58 7.27
N GLU A 77 -14.44 9.76 6.49
CA GLU A 77 -13.87 11.08 6.17
C GLU A 77 -14.88 11.98 5.45
N ALA A 78 -15.59 11.44 4.45
CA ALA A 78 -16.64 12.17 3.74
C ALA A 78 -17.77 12.62 4.70
N ARG A 79 -18.16 11.77 5.65
CA ARG A 79 -19.16 12.08 6.70
C ARG A 79 -18.64 13.05 7.77
N GLY A 80 -17.33 13.08 8.02
CA GLY A 80 -16.70 14.05 8.91
C GLY A 80 -16.66 15.44 8.29
N ASN A 81 -16.35 15.51 6.99
CA ASN A 81 -16.29 16.76 6.23
C ASN A 81 -17.67 17.44 6.12
N THR A 82 -18.76 16.67 5.99
CA THR A 82 -20.13 17.23 5.94
C THR A 82 -20.66 17.71 7.29
N ARG A 83 -20.06 17.32 8.41
CA ARG A 83 -20.44 17.80 9.75
C ARG A 83 -19.68 19.06 10.19
N GLY A 84 -18.66 19.49 9.45
CA GLY A 84 -17.88 20.70 9.72
C GLY A 84 -18.40 21.98 9.04
N THR A 85 -19.54 21.90 8.35
CA THR A 85 -20.13 23.01 7.57
C THR A 85 -21.45 23.54 8.16
N SER A 86 -21.61 23.57 9.49
CA SER A 86 -22.72 24.25 10.17
C SER A 86 -22.23 25.35 11.10
#